data_AF-A0A367X5Y0-F1
#
_entry.id   AF-A0A367X5Y0-F1
#
_cell.length_a   1.000
_cell.length_b   1.000
_cell.length_c   1.000
_cell.angle_alpha   90.00
_cell.angle_beta   90.00
_cell.angle_gamma   90.00
#
_symmetry.space_group_name_H-M   'P 1'
#
loop_
_entity.id
_entity.type
_entity.pdbx_description
1 polymer ?
#
loop_
_entity_poly.entity_id
_entity_poly.type
_entity_poly.pdbx_seq_one_letter_code
_entity_poly.pdbx_strand_id
1 'polypeptide(L)'
;MGFRQLILTALAIAFPAGVVFVVLAAMELLGWGTAIVSATLSWIGITAMLRIYFGDLRRVARYATDLRDRFKGTPPQHITFAAASELSSLYTQIAGAFRDRIALLEAQTSTDAEILDHLPNPVVMVNRHRVVTGFNQAAKGLFHNLETGRDLTRFIRDPILLDSFDDVANEREIMKHAEFVLASDAHRHYDVLTARLPAATGDRNFVLSFSDLTELRKLEQMRADFATDAGHELRTPLSVLLGFIETLEGPAKDDPDALNQFLPVMRDQAQRMQHLIEDLLSLARIELNEHTPPSSDCDVGKVISKVAESLAMKAQTKGMNIRVTQELENTEMIGEEKELTQVFVNLVENAIKYGHSNTDVEVTISLVKNPPGALARFRHDRIMAVAIRDHSDGIAREHLPRLTERFYRVDTARSRAVGGTGLGLAIVKHLVQRHRGTMQIESEQGVGSVFTVYLPAKTGDNVRKLHSA
;
A
#
# COMPACT_ATOMS: atom_id res chain seq x y z
N MET A 1 59.74 10.59 -32.34
CA MET A 1 61.14 10.77 -32.80
C MET A 1 61.34 10.09 -34.16
N GLY A 2 61.67 10.86 -35.20
CA GLY A 2 61.99 10.30 -36.51
C GLY A 2 63.32 9.52 -36.47
N PHE A 3 63.52 8.59 -37.41
CA PHE A 3 64.78 7.85 -37.58
C PHE A 3 66.01 8.78 -37.60
N ARG A 4 65.84 9.96 -38.20
CA ARG A 4 66.84 11.03 -38.26
C ARG A 4 67.23 11.61 -36.89
N GLN A 5 66.27 11.76 -35.96
CA GLN A 5 66.55 12.25 -34.60
C GLN A 5 67.27 11.20 -33.75
N LEU A 6 66.97 9.91 -33.97
CA LEU A 6 67.66 8.82 -33.28
C LEU A 6 69.13 8.70 -33.71
N ILE A 7 69.40 8.92 -34.99
CA ILE A 7 70.77 9.00 -35.52
C ILE A 7 71.52 10.20 -34.91
N LEU A 8 70.87 11.37 -34.84
CA LEU A 8 71.48 12.58 -34.27
C LEU A 8 71.80 12.44 -32.78
N THR A 9 70.89 11.85 -31.99
CA THR A 9 71.15 11.60 -30.55
C THR A 9 72.20 10.52 -30.35
N ALA A 10 72.21 9.46 -31.16
CA ALA A 10 73.27 8.45 -31.12
C ALA A 10 74.64 9.03 -31.47
N LEU A 11 74.70 9.91 -32.48
CA LEU A 11 75.92 10.62 -32.86
C LEU A 11 76.40 11.53 -31.73
N ALA A 12 75.50 12.29 -31.10
CA ALA A 12 75.83 13.19 -29.99
C ALA A 12 76.34 12.43 -28.74
N ILE A 13 75.74 11.28 -28.41
CA ILE A 13 76.14 10.46 -27.26
C ILE A 13 77.45 9.72 -27.52
N ALA A 14 77.72 9.29 -28.77
CA ALA A 14 78.95 8.58 -29.13
C ALA A 14 80.14 9.51 -29.40
N PHE A 15 79.90 10.81 -29.64
CA PHE A 15 80.94 11.77 -30.00
C PHE A 15 82.11 11.83 -28.99
N PRO A 16 81.90 11.87 -27.66
CA PRO A 16 83.01 11.86 -26.69
C PRO A 16 83.85 10.57 -26.76
N ALA A 17 83.21 9.42 -26.96
CA ALA A 17 83.91 8.15 -27.11
C ALA A 17 84.74 8.11 -28.41
N GLY A 18 84.21 8.66 -29.50
CA GLY A 18 84.94 8.86 -30.75
C GLY A 18 86.18 9.74 -30.57
N VAL A 19 86.06 10.84 -29.84
CA VAL A 19 87.19 11.75 -29.53
C VAL A 19 88.27 11.02 -28.73
N VAL A 20 87.91 10.17 -27.76
CA VAL A 20 88.88 9.38 -26.99
C VAL A 20 89.69 8.44 -27.89
N PHE A 21 89.05 7.75 -28.84
CA PHE A 21 89.79 6.90 -29.79
C PHE A 21 90.72 7.69 -30.71
N VAL A 22 90.33 8.89 -31.12
CA VAL A 22 91.19 9.79 -31.91
C VAL A 22 92.39 10.27 -31.10
N VAL A 23 92.20 10.63 -29.83
CA VAL A 23 93.29 11.04 -28.93
C VAL A 23 94.26 9.89 -28.67
N LEU A 24 93.76 8.67 -28.44
CA LEU A 24 94.60 7.48 -28.26
C LEU A 24 95.44 7.17 -29.51
N ALA A 25 94.89 7.38 -30.70
CA ALA A 25 95.62 7.22 -31.95
C ALA A 25 96.68 8.31 -32.14
N ALA A 26 96.39 9.55 -31.75
CA ALA A 26 97.32 10.67 -31.83
C ALA A 26 98.51 10.55 -30.86
N MET A 27 98.34 9.84 -29.73
CA MET A 27 99.40 9.55 -28.77
C MET A 27 100.22 8.29 -29.12
N GLU A 28 100.04 7.72 -30.31
CA GLU A 28 100.69 6.48 -30.79
C GLU A 28 100.41 5.22 -29.92
N LEU A 29 99.45 5.30 -29.01
CA LEU A 29 99.03 4.18 -28.16
C LEU A 29 98.15 3.17 -28.92
N LEU A 30 97.55 3.59 -30.05
CA LEU A 30 96.67 2.77 -30.87
C LEU A 30 96.87 3.09 -32.37
N GLY A 31 96.78 2.10 -33.25
CA GLY A 31 96.82 2.34 -34.69
C GLY A 31 95.58 3.09 -35.19
N TRP A 32 95.73 4.01 -36.14
CA TRP A 32 94.61 4.76 -36.72
C TRP A 32 93.51 3.86 -37.29
N GLY A 33 93.88 2.72 -37.90
CA GLY A 33 92.93 1.73 -38.41
C GLY A 33 92.08 1.10 -37.31
N THR A 34 92.68 0.73 -36.18
CA THR A 34 91.95 0.13 -35.04
C THR A 34 91.11 1.18 -34.31
N ALA A 35 91.56 2.43 -34.20
CA ALA A 35 90.79 3.52 -33.63
C ALA A 35 89.48 3.79 -34.38
N ILE A 36 89.52 3.82 -35.72
CA ILE A 36 88.33 4.03 -36.56
C ILE A 36 87.36 2.86 -36.43
N VAL A 37 87.85 1.62 -36.45
CA VAL A 37 87.00 0.43 -36.27
C VAL A 37 86.36 0.41 -34.89
N SER A 38 87.10 0.71 -33.81
CA SER A 38 86.56 0.77 -32.46
C SER A 38 85.52 1.89 -32.29
N ALA A 39 85.75 3.08 -32.87
CA ALA A 39 84.81 4.19 -32.83
C ALA A 39 83.51 3.87 -33.60
N THR A 40 83.62 3.26 -34.79
CA THR A 40 82.45 2.87 -35.59
C THR A 40 81.66 1.75 -34.92
N LEU A 41 82.31 0.75 -34.33
CA LEU A 41 81.65 -0.33 -33.59
C LEU A 41 80.92 0.20 -32.35
N SER A 42 81.53 1.14 -31.62
CA SER A 42 80.91 1.83 -30.48
C SER A 42 79.66 2.60 -30.89
N TRP A 43 79.73 3.34 -32.00
CA TRP A 43 78.58 4.08 -32.52
C TRP A 43 77.43 3.16 -32.97
N ILE A 44 77.74 2.04 -33.63
CA ILE A 44 76.75 1.03 -34.01
C ILE A 44 76.08 0.44 -32.77
N GLY A 45 76.87 0.10 -31.73
CA GLY A 45 76.37 -0.43 -30.46
C GLY A 45 75.44 0.56 -29.74
N ILE A 46 75.84 1.82 -29.63
CA ILE A 46 75.03 2.89 -29.01
C ILE A 46 73.73 3.11 -29.81
N THR A 47 73.81 3.12 -31.14
CA THR A 47 72.63 3.29 -32.01
C THR A 47 71.66 2.12 -31.88
N ALA A 48 72.16 0.88 -31.83
CA ALA A 48 71.34 -0.31 -31.61
C ALA A 48 70.65 -0.28 -30.23
N MET A 49 71.39 0.08 -29.17
CA MET A 49 70.86 0.22 -27.81
C MET A 49 69.77 1.29 -27.73
N LEU A 50 70.00 2.48 -28.31
CA LEU A 50 69.00 3.55 -28.35
C LEU A 50 67.77 3.17 -29.16
N ARG A 51 67.93 2.43 -30.27
CA ARG A 51 66.81 1.94 -31.08
C ARG A 51 65.90 1.01 -30.29
N ILE A 52 66.48 0.11 -29.50
CA ILE A 52 65.74 -0.79 -28.60
C ILE A 52 65.02 0.02 -27.52
N TYR A 53 65.74 0.92 -26.85
CA TYR A 53 65.20 1.78 -25.78
C TYR A 53 64.00 2.63 -26.23
N PHE A 54 64.15 3.37 -27.34
CA PHE A 54 63.05 4.19 -27.88
C PHE A 54 61.92 3.33 -28.48
N GLY A 55 62.22 2.11 -28.93
CA GLY A 55 61.21 1.14 -29.37
C GLY A 55 60.31 0.69 -28.23
N ASP A 56 60.91 0.34 -27.09
CA ASP A 56 60.20 -0.01 -25.85
C ASP A 56 59.34 1.14 -25.34
N LEU A 57 59.90 2.36 -25.27
CA LEU A 57 59.15 3.54 -24.80
C LEU A 57 57.96 3.86 -25.72
N ARG A 58 58.09 3.69 -27.04
CA ARG A 58 56.97 3.86 -27.98
C ARG A 58 55.91 2.77 -27.84
N ARG A 59 56.28 1.55 -27.45
CA ARG A 59 55.30 0.48 -27.18
C ARG A 59 54.46 0.84 -25.95
N VAL A 60 55.11 1.30 -24.88
CA VAL A 60 54.42 1.77 -23.66
C VAL A 60 53.55 3.01 -23.95
N ALA A 61 54.06 3.99 -24.70
CA ALA A 61 53.30 5.19 -25.04
C ALA A 61 52.06 4.87 -25.91
N ARG A 62 52.18 3.95 -26.87
CA ARG A 62 51.02 3.47 -27.66
C ARG A 62 50.00 2.77 -26.78
N TYR A 63 50.44 1.86 -25.92
CA TYR A 63 49.57 1.20 -24.95
C TYR A 63 48.84 2.22 -24.06
N ALA A 64 49.54 3.25 -23.58
CA ALA A 64 48.92 4.30 -22.78
C ALA A 64 47.86 5.10 -23.55
N THR A 65 48.14 5.42 -24.82
CA THR A 65 47.19 6.15 -25.67
C THR A 65 45.96 5.28 -25.98
N ASP A 66 46.16 4.01 -26.30
CA ASP A 66 45.07 3.06 -26.56
C ASP A 66 44.16 2.87 -25.35
N LEU A 67 44.76 2.78 -24.15
CA LEU A 67 44.01 2.61 -22.92
C LEU A 67 43.24 3.87 -22.54
N ARG A 68 43.79 5.07 -22.78
CA ARG A 68 43.07 6.34 -22.57
C ARG A 68 41.86 6.45 -23.50
N ASP A 69 42.04 6.15 -24.78
CA ASP A 69 41.03 6.43 -25.80
C ASP A 69 39.94 5.33 -25.86
N ARG A 70 40.30 4.08 -25.52
CA ARG A 70 39.40 2.92 -25.68
C ARG A 70 39.15 2.13 -24.41
N PHE A 71 39.80 2.47 -23.29
CA PHE A 71 39.78 1.71 -22.04
C PHE A 71 40.15 0.22 -22.20
N LYS A 72 40.83 -0.11 -23.32
CA LYS A 72 41.18 -1.47 -23.75
C LYS A 72 42.61 -1.48 -24.29
N GLY A 73 43.34 -2.54 -23.99
CA GLY A 73 44.68 -2.79 -24.50
C GLY A 73 45.36 -3.91 -23.74
N THR A 74 46.27 -4.64 -24.38
CA THR A 74 47.13 -5.63 -23.72
C THR A 74 48.49 -5.01 -23.43
N PRO A 75 49.02 -5.14 -22.20
CA PRO A 75 50.36 -4.65 -21.89
C PRO A 75 51.39 -5.32 -22.81
N PRO A 76 52.45 -4.60 -23.25
CA PRO A 76 53.50 -5.19 -24.08
C PRO A 76 54.22 -6.33 -23.33
N GLN A 77 54.25 -7.53 -23.90
CA GLN A 77 54.81 -8.73 -23.24
C GLN A 77 56.35 -8.85 -23.36
N HIS A 78 56.96 -8.08 -24.27
CA HIS A 78 58.41 -8.11 -24.52
C HIS A 78 58.98 -6.70 -24.49
N ILE A 79 59.37 -6.26 -23.29
CA ILE A 79 60.10 -5.02 -23.06
C ILE A 79 61.50 -5.41 -22.57
N THR A 80 62.50 -4.96 -23.31
CA THR A 80 63.92 -5.26 -23.06
C THR A 80 64.48 -4.40 -21.93
N PHE A 81 63.98 -3.18 -21.74
CA PHE A 81 64.47 -2.26 -20.72
C PHE A 81 63.60 -2.26 -19.45
N ALA A 82 64.21 -2.46 -18.28
CA ALA A 82 63.53 -2.58 -16.99
C ALA A 82 62.61 -1.38 -16.66
N ALA A 83 63.06 -0.14 -16.87
CA ALA A 83 62.23 1.04 -16.53
C ALA A 83 61.00 1.18 -17.44
N ALA A 84 61.08 0.71 -18.69
CA ALA A 84 59.90 0.70 -19.58
C ALA A 84 58.90 -0.38 -19.14
N SER A 85 59.38 -1.50 -18.58
CA SER A 85 58.53 -2.53 -17.97
C SER A 85 57.84 -2.01 -16.71
N GLU A 86 58.57 -1.29 -15.86
CA GLU A 86 58.04 -0.66 -14.63
C GLU A 86 56.98 0.41 -14.95
N LEU A 87 57.22 1.26 -15.96
CA LEU A 87 56.21 2.21 -16.42
C LEU A 87 54.96 1.51 -16.97
N SER A 88 55.13 0.42 -17.71
CA SER A 88 54.00 -0.36 -18.22
C SER A 88 53.17 -1.02 -17.11
N SER A 89 53.83 -1.56 -16.08
CA SER A 89 53.13 -2.17 -14.95
C SER A 89 52.41 -1.13 -14.10
N LEU A 90 53.04 0.01 -13.81
CA LEU A 90 52.43 1.12 -13.07
C LEU A 90 51.20 1.66 -13.81
N TYR A 91 51.30 1.86 -15.13
CA TYR A 91 50.19 2.33 -15.95
C TYR A 91 49.02 1.32 -15.97
N THR A 92 49.34 0.03 -16.00
CA THR A 92 48.32 -1.04 -15.93
C THR A 92 47.64 -1.09 -14.56
N GLN A 93 48.38 -0.93 -13.47
CA GLN A 93 47.82 -0.84 -12.12
C GLN A 93 46.88 0.36 -11.96
N ILE A 94 47.30 1.54 -12.42
CA ILE A 94 46.48 2.76 -12.39
C ILE A 94 45.19 2.57 -13.18
N ALA A 95 45.28 2.03 -14.41
CA ALA A 95 44.10 1.80 -15.23
C ALA A 95 43.15 0.75 -14.67
N GLY A 96 43.69 -0.30 -14.02
CA GLY A 96 42.90 -1.26 -13.26
C GLY A 96 42.14 -0.57 -12.13
N ALA A 97 42.83 0.21 -11.30
CA ALA A 97 42.22 0.94 -10.18
C ALA A 97 41.12 1.92 -10.64
N PHE A 98 41.33 2.63 -11.76
CA PHE A 98 40.29 3.50 -12.34
C PHE A 98 39.07 2.72 -12.81
N ARG A 99 39.27 1.58 -13.48
CA ARG A 99 38.16 0.74 -13.95
C ARG A 99 37.35 0.21 -12.77
N ASP A 100 38.02 -0.31 -11.75
CA ASP A 100 37.36 -0.83 -10.55
C ASP A 100 36.58 0.28 -9.83
N ARG A 101 37.13 1.51 -9.79
CA ARG A 101 36.43 2.66 -9.20
C ARG A 101 35.20 3.08 -10.00
N ILE A 102 35.28 3.09 -11.33
CA ILE A 102 34.13 3.40 -12.20
C ILE A 102 33.05 2.33 -12.04
N ALA A 103 33.43 1.05 -12.10
CA ALA A 103 32.49 -0.06 -11.93
C ALA A 103 31.80 -0.03 -10.56
N LEU A 104 32.54 0.32 -9.49
CA LEU A 104 31.96 0.49 -8.17
C LEU A 104 30.93 1.64 -8.12
N LEU A 105 31.22 2.78 -8.75
CA LEU A 105 30.30 3.92 -8.81
C LEU A 105 29.05 3.61 -9.64
N GLU A 106 29.21 2.91 -10.77
CA GLU A 106 28.10 2.44 -11.60
C GLU A 106 27.21 1.45 -10.83
N ALA A 107 27.83 0.48 -10.14
CA ALA A 107 27.11 -0.48 -9.30
C ALA A 107 26.35 0.23 -8.17
N GLN A 108 26.98 1.19 -7.49
CA GLN A 108 26.33 1.96 -6.43
C GLN A 108 25.14 2.78 -6.97
N THR A 109 25.33 3.49 -8.10
CA THR A 109 24.26 4.28 -8.73
C THR A 109 23.09 3.40 -9.19
N SER A 110 23.38 2.23 -9.75
CA SER A 110 22.36 1.26 -10.15
C SER A 110 21.60 0.72 -8.94
N THR A 111 22.31 0.43 -7.84
CA THR A 111 21.70 -0.06 -6.60
C THR A 111 20.79 1.01 -5.99
N ASP A 112 21.23 2.26 -5.92
CA ASP A 112 20.43 3.36 -5.38
C ASP A 112 19.18 3.62 -6.23
N ALA A 113 19.28 3.52 -7.56
CA ALA A 113 18.14 3.63 -8.46
C ALA A 113 17.14 2.48 -8.29
N GLU A 114 17.64 1.25 -8.14
CA GLU A 114 16.82 0.05 -7.91
C GLU A 114 16.11 0.11 -6.55
N ILE A 115 16.79 0.56 -5.49
CA ILE A 115 16.18 0.80 -4.18
C ILE A 115 15.03 1.80 -4.29
N LEU A 116 15.26 2.96 -4.94
CA LEU A 116 14.23 3.98 -5.13
C LEU A 116 13.01 3.44 -5.89
N ASP A 117 13.23 2.65 -6.95
CA ASP A 117 12.17 2.05 -7.76
C ASP A 117 11.33 1.00 -7.02
N HIS A 118 11.90 0.34 -6.00
CA HIS A 118 11.20 -0.63 -5.16
C HIS A 118 10.59 -0.04 -3.88
N LEU A 119 10.79 1.26 -3.59
CA LEU A 119 10.11 1.89 -2.46
C LEU A 119 8.58 1.91 -2.68
N PRO A 120 7.79 1.57 -1.65
CA PRO A 120 6.34 1.50 -1.78
C PRO A 120 5.69 2.88 -1.94
N ASN A 121 6.31 3.91 -1.35
CA ASN A 121 5.80 5.27 -1.39
C ASN A 121 6.20 5.95 -2.72
N PRO A 122 5.27 6.68 -3.37
CA PRO A 122 5.60 7.55 -4.48
C PRO A 122 6.65 8.59 -4.10
N VAL A 123 7.71 8.69 -4.90
CA VAL A 123 8.77 9.69 -4.74
C VAL A 123 8.96 10.43 -6.06
N VAL A 124 8.94 11.77 -6.00
CA VAL A 124 9.17 12.67 -7.13
C VAL A 124 10.32 13.61 -6.80
N MET A 125 11.31 13.70 -7.67
CA MET A 125 12.44 14.61 -7.56
C MET A 125 12.24 15.80 -8.49
N VAL A 126 12.46 17.01 -7.98
CA VAL A 126 12.29 18.25 -8.74
C VAL A 126 13.47 19.21 -8.51
N ASN A 127 13.68 20.10 -9.47
CA ASN A 127 14.63 21.20 -9.31
C ASN A 127 13.94 22.45 -8.71
N ARG A 128 14.72 23.50 -8.46
CA ARG A 128 14.22 24.79 -7.91
C ARG A 128 13.16 25.49 -8.77
N HIS A 129 13.08 25.14 -10.05
CA HIS A 129 12.11 25.67 -11.01
C HIS A 129 10.89 24.73 -11.16
N ARG A 130 10.68 23.81 -10.22
CA ARG A 130 9.61 22.80 -10.23
C ARG A 130 9.67 21.83 -11.41
N VAL A 131 10.80 21.74 -12.11
CA VAL A 131 10.95 20.78 -13.21
C VAL A 131 11.26 19.42 -12.63
N VAL A 132 10.50 18.41 -13.05
CA VAL A 132 10.67 17.02 -12.65
C VAL A 132 12.00 16.49 -13.20
N THR A 133 12.88 16.05 -12.30
CA THR A 133 14.21 15.52 -12.63
C THR A 133 14.28 14.00 -12.50
N GLY A 134 13.36 13.38 -11.77
CA GLY A 134 13.26 11.93 -11.60
C GLY A 134 12.05 11.55 -10.76
N PHE A 135 11.69 10.27 -10.76
CA PHE A 135 10.61 9.69 -9.97
C PHE A 135 10.74 8.16 -9.95
N ASN A 136 10.14 7.50 -8.97
CA ASN A 136 10.14 6.04 -8.87
C ASN A 136 8.90 5.38 -9.52
N GLN A 137 8.87 4.04 -9.56
CA GLN A 137 7.73 3.28 -10.11
C GLN A 137 6.41 3.58 -9.39
N ALA A 138 6.42 3.71 -8.06
CA ALA A 138 5.22 4.03 -7.28
C ALA A 138 4.61 5.38 -7.70
N ALA A 139 5.45 6.40 -7.96
CA ALA A 139 5.01 7.69 -8.46
C ALA A 139 4.43 7.63 -9.88
N LYS A 140 4.97 6.77 -10.75
CA LYS A 140 4.38 6.52 -12.08
C LYS A 140 3.00 5.87 -12.00
N GLY A 141 2.78 4.98 -11.02
CA GLY A 141 1.48 4.39 -10.74
C GLY A 141 0.45 5.40 -10.20
N LEU A 142 0.89 6.36 -9.38
CA LEU A 142 0.03 7.43 -8.88
C LEU A 142 -0.28 8.49 -9.97
N PHE A 143 0.74 8.91 -10.71
CA PHE A 143 0.66 9.94 -11.75
C PHE A 143 1.02 9.34 -13.12
N HIS A 144 0.02 8.79 -13.82
CA HIS A 144 0.19 8.05 -15.09
C HIS A 144 0.90 8.84 -16.20
N ASN A 145 0.82 10.17 -16.19
CA ASN A 145 1.40 11.05 -17.21
C ASN A 145 2.72 11.71 -16.77
N LEU A 146 3.31 11.28 -15.64
CA LEU A 146 4.51 11.90 -15.09
C LEU A 146 5.71 11.73 -16.03
N GLU A 147 6.34 12.84 -16.39
CA GLU A 147 7.49 12.90 -17.32
C GLU A 147 8.61 13.77 -16.74
N THR A 148 9.86 13.39 -17.00
CA THR A 148 11.02 14.24 -16.68
C THR A 148 11.11 15.44 -17.63
N GLY A 149 11.73 16.53 -17.17
CA GLY A 149 11.89 17.76 -17.94
C GLY A 149 10.61 18.61 -18.08
N ARG A 150 9.51 18.19 -17.43
CA ARG A 150 8.24 18.93 -17.38
C ARG A 150 8.06 19.61 -16.03
N ASP A 151 7.28 20.69 -16.03
CA ASP A 151 6.89 21.39 -14.80
C ASP A 151 5.90 20.55 -13.97
N LEU A 152 6.17 20.44 -12.67
CA LEU A 152 5.36 19.71 -11.69
C LEU A 152 3.89 20.15 -11.68
N THR A 153 3.63 21.43 -11.95
CA THR A 153 2.27 22.02 -11.97
C THR A 153 1.35 21.41 -13.03
N ARG A 154 1.91 20.71 -14.02
CA ARG A 154 1.11 19.97 -15.02
C ARG A 154 0.45 18.74 -14.44
N PHE A 155 1.05 18.14 -13.42
CA PHE A 155 0.60 16.89 -12.80
C PHE A 155 -0.09 17.14 -11.46
N ILE A 156 0.37 18.15 -10.72
CA ILE A 156 -0.17 18.51 -9.41
C ILE A 156 -0.60 19.99 -9.43
N ARG A 157 -1.91 20.21 -9.30
CA ARG A 157 -2.53 21.55 -9.28
C ARG A 157 -3.09 21.89 -7.90
N ASP A 158 -2.46 21.38 -6.85
CA ASP A 158 -2.85 21.64 -5.48
C ASP A 158 -2.07 22.85 -4.94
N PRO A 159 -2.75 23.96 -4.58
CA PRO A 159 -2.07 25.16 -4.09
C PRO A 159 -1.27 24.93 -2.81
N ILE A 160 -1.78 24.09 -1.90
CA ILE A 160 -1.15 23.83 -0.59
C ILE A 160 0.18 23.12 -0.79
N LEU A 161 0.23 22.13 -1.68
CA LEU A 161 1.47 21.44 -2.02
C LEU A 161 2.48 22.35 -2.73
N LEU A 162 2.01 23.23 -3.64
CA LEU A 162 2.89 24.17 -4.33
C LEU A 162 3.47 25.23 -3.39
N ASP A 163 2.68 25.72 -2.44
CA ASP A 163 3.13 26.63 -1.39
C ASP A 163 4.14 25.94 -0.45
N SER A 164 3.88 24.67 -0.12
CA SER A 164 4.82 23.86 0.67
C SER A 164 6.17 23.71 -0.02
N PHE A 165 6.14 23.46 -1.33
CA PHE A 165 7.35 23.44 -2.14
C PHE A 165 8.09 24.78 -2.14
N ASP A 166 7.38 25.90 -2.32
CA ASP A 166 7.99 27.22 -2.36
C ASP A 166 8.62 27.61 -1.03
N ASP A 167 8.03 27.25 0.10
CA ASP A 167 8.61 27.52 1.41
C ASP A 167 9.94 26.78 1.61
N VAL A 168 10.01 25.52 1.19
CA VAL A 168 11.26 24.73 1.24
C VAL A 168 12.28 25.24 0.20
N ALA A 169 11.82 25.62 -0.99
CA ALA A 169 12.67 26.11 -2.06
C ALA A 169 13.29 27.48 -1.76
N ASN A 170 12.56 28.34 -1.06
CA ASN A 170 13.02 29.66 -0.62
C ASN A 170 13.76 29.63 0.73
N GLU A 171 14.15 28.44 1.21
CA GLU A 171 14.92 28.23 2.43
C GLU A 171 14.23 28.76 3.71
N ARG A 172 12.89 28.85 3.70
CA ARG A 172 12.11 29.20 4.89
C ARG A 172 12.03 28.01 5.85
N GLU A 173 11.98 26.81 5.29
CA GLU A 173 11.96 25.54 6.02
C GLU A 173 12.90 24.52 5.34
N ILE A 174 13.48 23.60 6.12
CA ILE A 174 14.35 22.53 5.60
C ILE A 174 13.50 21.39 4.99
N MET A 175 12.36 21.14 5.61
CA MET A 175 11.36 20.17 5.20
C MET A 175 9.98 20.63 5.66
N LYS A 176 8.95 20.32 4.88
CA LYS A 176 7.56 20.68 5.17
C LYS A 176 6.61 19.58 4.75
N HIS A 177 5.61 19.33 5.58
CA HIS A 177 4.51 18.42 5.30
C HIS A 177 3.32 19.19 4.73
N ALA A 178 2.64 18.61 3.74
CA ALA A 178 1.40 19.13 3.18
C ALA A 178 0.43 17.99 2.89
N GLU A 179 -0.83 18.20 3.26
CA GLU A 179 -1.89 17.29 2.85
C GLU A 179 -2.22 17.49 1.37
N PHE A 180 -2.33 16.38 0.64
CA PHE A 180 -2.66 16.36 -0.77
C PHE A 180 -3.82 15.41 -1.03
N VAL A 181 -4.83 15.89 -1.75
CA VAL A 181 -5.94 15.07 -2.25
C VAL A 181 -5.79 14.90 -3.75
N LEU A 182 -5.85 13.66 -4.21
CA LEU A 182 -5.66 13.37 -5.63
C LEU A 182 -6.87 13.87 -6.44
N ALA A 183 -6.66 14.79 -7.39
CA ALA A 183 -7.75 15.37 -8.16
C ALA A 183 -8.58 14.36 -8.98
N SER A 184 -7.98 13.23 -9.39
CA SER A 184 -8.68 12.15 -10.10
C SER A 184 -9.51 11.25 -9.19
N ASP A 185 -9.25 11.26 -7.88
CA ASP A 185 -9.94 10.44 -6.89
C ASP A 185 -9.96 11.16 -5.53
N ALA A 186 -11.04 11.87 -5.26
CA ALA A 186 -11.22 12.67 -4.06
C ALA A 186 -11.20 11.85 -2.75
N HIS A 187 -11.21 10.52 -2.83
CA HIS A 187 -11.13 9.65 -1.66
C HIS A 187 -9.69 9.30 -1.29
N ARG A 188 -8.70 9.68 -2.10
CA ARG A 188 -7.28 9.38 -1.82
C ARG A 188 -6.60 10.57 -1.16
N HIS A 189 -6.13 10.33 0.05
CA HIS A 189 -5.45 11.31 0.88
C HIS A 189 -3.99 10.93 1.04
N TYR A 190 -3.10 11.89 0.82
CA TYR A 190 -1.66 11.72 0.99
C TYR A 190 -1.10 12.78 1.93
N ASP A 191 -0.16 12.39 2.78
CA ASP A 191 0.77 13.33 3.39
C ASP A 191 2.01 13.42 2.50
N VAL A 192 2.35 14.63 2.09
CA VAL A 192 3.47 14.89 1.19
C VAL A 192 4.57 15.60 1.94
N LEU A 193 5.67 14.88 2.15
CA LEU A 193 6.89 15.45 2.66
C LEU A 193 7.66 16.08 1.50
N THR A 194 7.83 17.41 1.55
CA THR A 194 8.79 18.11 0.70
C THR A 194 10.07 18.35 1.49
N ALA A 195 11.19 17.90 0.96
CA ALA A 195 12.49 18.11 1.59
C ALA A 195 13.54 18.55 0.57
N ARG A 196 14.49 19.39 1.02
CA ARG A 196 15.66 19.77 0.23
C ARG A 196 16.74 18.69 0.36
N LEU A 197 17.28 18.27 -0.78
CA LEU A 197 18.46 17.41 -0.83
C LEU A 197 19.75 18.25 -0.74
N PRO A 198 20.85 17.71 -0.18
CA PRO A 198 22.12 18.42 -0.09
C PRO A 198 22.61 18.90 -1.47
N ALA A 199 23.26 20.08 -1.52
CA ALA A 199 23.67 20.73 -2.78
C ALA A 199 24.63 19.92 -3.68
N ALA A 200 25.19 18.80 -3.18
CA ALA A 200 26.03 17.89 -3.95
C ALA A 200 25.27 17.09 -5.03
N THR A 201 23.93 17.10 -5.03
CA THR A 201 23.08 16.28 -5.92
C THR A 201 22.76 16.92 -7.28
N GLY A 202 23.39 18.06 -7.63
CA GLY A 202 23.22 18.71 -8.94
C GLY A 202 21.86 19.40 -9.11
N ASP A 203 21.18 19.18 -10.25
CA ASP A 203 19.84 19.76 -10.49
C ASP A 203 18.72 19.12 -9.64
N ARG A 204 19.00 18.02 -8.94
CA ARG A 204 18.06 17.30 -8.06
C ARG A 204 18.06 17.89 -6.66
N ASN A 205 17.42 19.03 -6.49
CA ASN A 205 17.50 19.82 -5.26
C ASN A 205 16.40 19.51 -4.25
N PHE A 206 15.28 18.93 -4.69
CA PHE A 206 14.12 18.70 -3.84
C PHE A 206 13.48 17.35 -4.12
N VAL A 207 12.94 16.75 -3.06
CA VAL A 207 12.20 15.49 -3.11
C VAL A 207 10.82 15.69 -2.50
N LEU A 208 9.80 15.15 -3.16
CA LEU A 208 8.44 15.03 -2.68
C LEU A 208 8.16 13.54 -2.46
N SER A 209 7.86 13.15 -1.23
CA SER A 209 7.49 11.78 -0.87
C SER A 209 6.03 11.75 -0.44
N PHE A 210 5.22 10.90 -1.06
CA PHE A 210 3.79 10.78 -0.78
C PHE A 210 3.54 9.55 0.10
N SER A 211 3.01 9.77 1.29
CA SER A 211 2.58 8.72 2.21
C SER A 211 1.07 8.60 2.15
N ASP A 212 0.55 7.42 1.82
CA ASP A 212 -0.90 7.20 1.71
C ASP A 212 -1.55 7.21 3.10
N LEU A 213 -2.43 8.18 3.33
CA LEU A 213 -3.22 8.35 4.55
C LEU A 213 -4.69 8.00 4.33
N THR A 214 -5.06 7.43 3.19
CA THR A 214 -6.46 7.20 2.79
C THR A 214 -7.20 6.35 3.82
N GLU A 215 -6.65 5.21 4.21
CA GLU A 215 -7.30 4.33 5.18
C GLU A 215 -7.36 4.95 6.57
N LEU A 216 -6.33 5.70 6.96
CA LEU A 216 -6.32 6.43 8.24
C LEU A 216 -7.43 7.50 8.25
N ARG A 217 -7.55 8.29 7.18
CA ARG A 217 -8.58 9.33 7.06
C ARG A 217 -9.98 8.76 7.01
N LYS A 218 -10.19 7.64 6.31
CA LYS A 218 -11.46 6.91 6.34
C LYS A 218 -11.81 6.46 7.76
N LEU A 219 -10.84 5.92 8.50
CA LEU A 219 -11.04 5.51 9.90
C LEU A 219 -11.35 6.70 10.81
N GLU A 220 -10.66 7.83 10.65
CA GLU A 220 -10.93 9.06 11.39
C GLU A 220 -12.32 9.61 11.09
N GLN A 221 -12.70 9.68 9.81
CA GLN A 221 -14.02 10.14 9.39
C GLN A 221 -15.11 9.20 9.93
N MET A 222 -14.94 7.89 9.79
CA MET A 222 -15.88 6.91 10.34
C MET A 222 -16.04 7.04 11.86
N ARG A 223 -14.95 7.31 12.59
CA ARG A 223 -15.00 7.57 14.05
C ARG A 223 -15.73 8.87 14.37
N ALA A 224 -15.50 9.93 13.61
CA ALA A 224 -16.16 11.22 13.81
C ALA A 224 -17.67 11.16 13.51
N ASP A 225 -18.04 10.50 12.41
CA ASP A 225 -19.44 10.27 12.02
C ASP A 225 -20.15 9.42 13.08
N PHE A 226 -19.51 8.34 13.54
CA PHE A 226 -20.02 7.51 14.63
C PHE A 226 -20.26 8.30 15.91
N ALA A 227 -19.32 9.16 16.32
CA ALA A 227 -19.46 9.97 17.54
C ALA A 227 -20.62 10.97 17.41
N THR A 228 -20.75 11.60 16.24
CA THR A 228 -21.83 12.54 15.93
C THR A 228 -23.19 11.84 15.98
N ASP A 229 -23.33 10.73 15.26
CA ASP A 229 -24.58 9.99 15.12
C ASP A 229 -25.03 9.36 16.45
N ALA A 230 -24.10 8.73 17.18
CA ALA A 230 -24.38 8.20 18.51
C ALA A 230 -24.81 9.32 19.47
N GLY A 231 -24.16 10.48 19.40
CA GLY A 231 -24.53 11.65 20.20
C GLY A 231 -25.95 12.14 19.91
N HIS A 232 -26.37 12.18 18.64
CA HIS A 232 -27.71 12.59 18.25
C HIS A 232 -28.79 11.58 18.66
N GLU A 233 -28.55 10.28 18.46
CA GLU A 233 -29.51 9.23 18.82
C GLU A 233 -29.60 9.01 20.33
N LEU A 234 -28.59 9.37 21.13
CA LEU A 234 -28.67 9.40 22.59
C LEU A 234 -29.34 10.67 23.14
N ARG A 235 -29.10 11.84 22.53
CA ARG A 235 -29.66 13.11 23.00
C ARG A 235 -31.19 13.11 22.96
N THR A 236 -31.78 12.58 21.89
CA THR A 236 -33.23 12.59 21.68
C THR A 236 -34.01 11.86 22.79
N PRO A 237 -33.75 10.57 23.11
CA PRO A 237 -34.45 9.87 24.19
C PRO A 237 -34.14 10.49 25.57
N LEU A 238 -32.92 11.01 25.77
CA LEU A 238 -32.56 11.70 27.00
C LEU A 238 -33.36 12.98 27.21
N SER A 239 -33.56 13.80 26.18
CA SER A 239 -34.39 15.00 26.25
C SER A 239 -35.86 14.67 26.56
N VAL A 240 -36.38 13.56 26.01
CA VAL A 240 -37.74 13.09 26.33
C VAL A 240 -37.85 12.64 27.79
N LEU A 241 -36.86 11.90 28.29
CA LEU A 241 -36.79 11.49 29.69
C LEU A 241 -36.76 12.69 30.64
N LEU A 242 -35.89 13.66 30.35
CA LEU A 242 -35.78 14.89 31.14
C LEU A 242 -37.11 15.67 31.13
N GLY A 243 -37.76 15.81 29.98
CA GLY A 243 -39.05 16.50 29.90
C GLY A 243 -40.16 15.82 30.72
N PHE A 244 -40.21 14.48 30.74
CA PHE A 244 -41.16 13.76 31.61
C PHE A 244 -40.83 13.93 33.09
N ILE A 245 -39.54 13.88 33.46
CA ILE A 245 -39.09 14.12 34.84
C ILE A 245 -39.48 15.54 35.27
N GLU A 246 -39.17 16.57 34.47
CA GLU A 246 -39.53 17.97 34.74
C GLU A 246 -41.05 18.14 34.90
N THR A 247 -41.84 17.44 34.09
CA THR A 247 -43.31 17.49 34.17
C THR A 247 -43.82 16.86 35.47
N LEU A 248 -43.26 15.71 35.87
CA LEU A 248 -43.59 15.02 37.12
C LEU A 248 -43.02 15.72 38.36
N GLU A 249 -42.00 16.57 38.23
CA GLU A 249 -41.49 17.38 39.34
C GLU A 249 -42.24 18.70 39.53
N GLY A 250 -42.84 19.22 38.46
CA GLY A 250 -43.57 20.49 38.45
C GLY A 250 -45.08 20.33 38.29
N PRO A 251 -45.64 20.57 37.08
CA PRO A 251 -47.09 20.68 36.89
C PRO A 251 -47.90 19.42 37.26
N ALA A 252 -47.32 18.23 37.13
CA ALA A 252 -47.98 16.94 37.35
C ALA A 252 -47.49 16.21 38.61
N LYS A 253 -46.89 16.92 39.57
CA LYS A 253 -46.26 16.33 40.76
C LYS A 253 -47.18 15.47 41.61
N ASP A 254 -48.44 15.89 41.74
CA ASP A 254 -49.45 15.20 42.54
C ASP A 254 -50.54 14.57 41.65
N ASP A 255 -50.20 14.22 40.40
CA ASP A 255 -51.10 13.59 39.42
C ASP A 255 -50.74 12.09 39.21
N PRO A 256 -51.47 11.16 39.85
CA PRO A 256 -51.23 9.72 39.71
C PRO A 256 -51.50 9.20 38.30
N ASP A 257 -52.40 9.83 37.55
CA ASP A 257 -52.76 9.39 36.19
C ASP A 257 -51.62 9.74 35.21
N ALA A 258 -51.05 10.95 35.34
CA ALA A 258 -49.86 11.34 34.60
C ALA A 258 -48.66 10.42 34.92
N LEU A 259 -48.47 10.06 36.20
CA LEU A 259 -47.42 9.13 36.61
C LEU A 259 -47.56 7.75 35.94
N ASN A 260 -48.78 7.19 35.95
CA ASN A 260 -49.07 5.90 35.33
C ASN A 260 -48.90 5.93 33.80
N GLN A 261 -49.11 7.08 33.17
CA GLN A 261 -48.92 7.26 31.73
C GLN A 261 -47.45 7.47 31.35
N PHE A 262 -46.68 8.24 32.13
CA PHE A 262 -45.30 8.62 31.78
C PHE A 262 -44.27 7.56 32.16
N LEU A 263 -44.44 6.84 33.27
CA LEU A 263 -43.49 5.80 33.70
C LEU A 263 -43.22 4.72 32.64
N PRO A 264 -44.23 4.16 31.93
CA PRO A 264 -43.99 3.22 30.83
C PRO A 264 -43.16 3.84 29.71
N VAL A 265 -43.47 5.07 29.29
CA VAL A 265 -42.75 5.76 28.21
C VAL A 265 -41.31 6.02 28.61
N MET A 266 -41.07 6.46 29.85
CA MET A 266 -39.73 6.65 30.39
C MET A 266 -38.95 5.33 30.42
N ARG A 267 -39.57 4.24 30.88
CA ARG A 267 -38.93 2.91 30.88
C ARG A 267 -38.55 2.49 29.47
N ASP A 268 -39.43 2.68 28.48
CA ASP A 268 -39.16 2.34 27.08
C ASP A 268 -38.00 3.18 26.50
N GLN A 269 -37.93 4.48 26.81
CA GLN A 269 -36.79 5.32 26.38
C GLN A 269 -35.48 4.88 27.05
N ALA A 270 -35.50 4.54 28.34
CA ALA A 270 -34.32 4.07 29.05
C ALA A 270 -33.81 2.72 28.50
N GLN A 271 -34.71 1.76 28.26
CA GLN A 271 -34.38 0.49 27.62
C GLN A 271 -33.83 0.69 26.21
N ARG A 272 -34.41 1.61 25.43
CA ARG A 272 -33.90 1.96 24.10
C ARG A 272 -32.48 2.53 24.15
N MET A 273 -32.18 3.39 25.12
CA MET A 273 -30.82 3.90 25.32
C MET A 273 -29.85 2.78 25.72
N GLN A 274 -30.26 1.87 26.60
CA GLN A 274 -29.44 0.72 26.97
C GLN A 274 -29.09 -0.14 25.76
N HIS A 275 -30.08 -0.51 24.94
CA HIS A 275 -29.84 -1.31 23.73
C HIS A 275 -28.94 -0.57 22.73
N LEU A 276 -29.12 0.74 22.58
CA LEU A 276 -28.25 1.55 21.72
C LEU A 276 -26.80 1.51 22.21
N ILE A 277 -26.55 1.66 23.52
CA ILE A 277 -25.20 1.59 24.09
C ILE A 277 -24.59 0.20 23.89
N GLU A 278 -25.36 -0.86 24.09
CA GLU A 278 -24.92 -2.24 23.87
C GLU A 278 -24.55 -2.49 22.39
N ASP A 279 -25.37 -2.02 21.46
CA ASP A 279 -25.11 -2.06 20.01
C ASP A 279 -23.82 -1.32 19.65
N LEU A 280 -23.60 -0.12 20.20
CA LEU A 280 -22.39 0.69 19.96
C LEU A 280 -21.12 -0.01 20.47
N LEU A 281 -21.17 -0.56 21.68
CA LEU A 281 -20.04 -1.30 22.26
C LEU A 281 -19.77 -2.60 21.52
N SER A 282 -20.82 -3.28 21.06
CA SER A 282 -20.70 -4.47 20.21
C SER A 282 -20.01 -4.14 18.89
N LEU A 283 -20.48 -3.10 18.19
CA LEU A 283 -19.90 -2.67 16.92
C LEU A 283 -18.42 -2.29 17.07
N ALA A 284 -18.08 -1.50 18.09
CA ALA A 284 -16.69 -1.10 18.36
C ALA A 284 -15.77 -2.31 18.61
N ARG A 285 -16.25 -3.34 19.33
CA ARG A 285 -15.50 -4.58 19.56
C ARG A 285 -15.32 -5.40 18.28
N ILE A 286 -16.33 -5.43 17.42
CA ILE A 286 -16.29 -6.18 16.17
C ILE A 286 -15.30 -5.53 15.20
N GLU A 287 -15.31 -4.20 15.07
CA GLU A 287 -14.36 -3.46 14.24
C GLU A 287 -12.90 -3.67 14.66
N LEU A 288 -12.63 -3.67 15.98
CA LEU A 288 -11.29 -3.96 16.50
C LEU A 288 -10.79 -5.37 16.14
N ASN A 289 -11.70 -6.31 15.94
CA ASN A 289 -11.38 -7.71 15.65
C ASN A 289 -11.73 -8.12 14.22
N GLU A 290 -12.03 -7.20 13.30
CA GLU A 290 -12.54 -7.52 11.96
C GLU A 290 -11.61 -8.46 11.18
N HIS A 291 -10.29 -8.36 11.42
CA HIS A 291 -9.26 -9.16 10.76
C HIS A 291 -8.89 -10.47 11.48
N THR A 292 -9.50 -10.75 12.63
CA THR A 292 -9.24 -11.97 13.42
C THR A 292 -10.35 -12.99 13.15
N PRO A 293 -10.13 -14.01 12.30
CA PRO A 293 -11.19 -14.96 11.98
C PRO A 293 -11.60 -15.80 13.20
N PRO A 294 -12.88 -16.23 13.27
CA PRO A 294 -13.35 -17.20 14.25
C PRO A 294 -12.54 -18.50 14.21
N SER A 295 -12.42 -19.17 15.35
CA SER A 295 -11.71 -20.46 15.48
C SER A 295 -12.57 -21.59 16.05
N SER A 296 -13.75 -21.27 16.56
CA SER A 296 -14.64 -22.23 17.22
C SER A 296 -15.52 -22.96 16.21
N ASP A 297 -15.92 -24.19 16.52
CA ASP A 297 -16.95 -24.91 15.75
C ASP A 297 -18.35 -24.48 16.23
N CYS A 298 -19.26 -24.22 15.29
CA CYS A 298 -20.63 -23.79 15.55
C CYS A 298 -21.62 -24.50 14.63
N ASP A 299 -22.80 -24.82 15.16
CA ASP A 299 -23.93 -25.41 14.43
C ASP A 299 -25.01 -24.34 14.22
N VAL A 300 -25.16 -23.85 12.99
CA VAL A 300 -26.06 -22.75 12.67
C VAL A 300 -27.53 -23.14 12.82
N GLY A 301 -27.87 -24.39 12.54
CA GLY A 301 -29.23 -24.92 12.76
C GLY A 301 -29.62 -24.81 14.23
N LYS A 302 -28.74 -25.23 15.15
CA LYS A 302 -28.97 -25.08 16.60
C LYS A 302 -29.08 -23.63 17.03
N VAL A 303 -28.26 -22.73 16.47
CA VAL A 303 -28.36 -21.29 16.76
C VAL A 303 -29.72 -20.75 16.35
N ILE A 304 -30.18 -21.05 15.13
CA ILE A 304 -31.47 -20.57 14.62
C ILE A 304 -32.63 -21.12 15.45
N SER A 305 -32.59 -22.39 15.85
CA SER A 305 -33.60 -22.98 16.74
C SER A 305 -33.67 -22.23 18.08
N LYS A 306 -32.52 -21.97 18.73
CA LYS A 306 -32.47 -21.19 19.98
C LYS A 306 -33.03 -19.77 19.80
N VAL A 307 -32.70 -19.12 18.68
CA VAL A 307 -33.21 -17.77 18.37
C VAL A 307 -34.72 -17.80 18.18
N ALA A 308 -35.25 -18.75 17.40
CA ALA A 308 -36.68 -18.91 17.18
C ALA A 308 -37.44 -19.15 18.49
N GLU A 309 -36.93 -20.01 19.37
CA GLU A 309 -37.52 -20.26 20.70
C GLU A 309 -37.50 -19.00 21.57
N SER A 310 -36.38 -18.27 21.60
CA SER A 310 -36.23 -17.06 22.42
C SER A 310 -37.18 -15.93 22.00
N LEU A 311 -37.47 -15.83 20.69
CA LEU A 311 -38.32 -14.78 20.12
C LEU A 311 -39.78 -15.22 19.92
N ALA A 312 -40.13 -16.48 20.22
CA ALA A 312 -41.46 -17.03 20.02
C ALA A 312 -42.54 -16.22 20.76
N MET A 313 -42.32 -15.87 22.04
CA MET A 313 -43.29 -15.05 22.80
C MET A 313 -43.46 -13.66 22.19
N LYS A 314 -42.38 -13.05 21.69
CA LYS A 314 -42.40 -11.72 21.06
C LYS A 314 -43.11 -11.75 19.70
N ALA A 315 -42.98 -12.83 18.94
CA ALA A 315 -43.74 -13.04 17.71
C ALA A 315 -45.23 -13.24 18.00
N GLN A 316 -45.55 -14.03 19.04
CA GLN A 316 -46.92 -14.36 19.43
C GLN A 316 -47.73 -13.13 19.86
N THR A 317 -47.12 -12.12 20.49
CA THR A 317 -47.82 -10.87 20.85
C THR A 317 -48.33 -10.09 19.62
N LYS A 318 -47.76 -10.35 18.43
CA LYS A 318 -48.24 -9.84 17.14
C LYS A 318 -49.05 -10.86 16.32
N GLY A 319 -49.34 -12.03 16.89
CA GLY A 319 -50.01 -13.13 16.18
C GLY A 319 -49.15 -13.82 15.12
N MET A 320 -47.83 -13.65 15.17
CA MET A 320 -46.88 -14.19 14.19
C MET A 320 -46.29 -15.52 14.69
N ASN A 321 -46.02 -16.49 13.79
CA ASN A 321 -45.23 -17.67 14.12
C ASN A 321 -43.88 -17.65 13.40
N ILE A 322 -42.84 -18.16 14.06
CA ILE A 322 -41.52 -18.34 13.44
C ILE A 322 -41.42 -19.76 12.91
N ARG A 323 -41.37 -19.91 11.58
CA ARG A 323 -41.30 -21.22 10.91
C ARG A 323 -39.89 -21.48 10.42
N VAL A 324 -39.21 -22.45 11.03
CA VAL A 324 -37.85 -22.85 10.63
C VAL A 324 -37.91 -24.08 9.72
N THR A 325 -37.36 -23.96 8.52
CA THR A 325 -37.22 -25.04 7.54
C THR A 325 -35.73 -25.31 7.31
N GLN A 326 -35.26 -26.50 7.69
CA GLN A 326 -33.88 -26.91 7.50
C GLN A 326 -33.79 -27.98 6.39
N GLU A 327 -33.18 -27.63 5.27
CA GLU A 327 -33.02 -28.53 4.12
C GLU A 327 -31.71 -29.32 4.16
N LEU A 328 -30.83 -28.99 5.11
CA LEU A 328 -29.51 -29.59 5.31
C LEU A 328 -29.46 -30.55 6.50
N GLU A 329 -28.71 -31.65 6.37
CA GLU A 329 -28.49 -32.58 7.49
C GLU A 329 -27.38 -32.07 8.43
N ASN A 330 -26.33 -31.48 7.86
CA ASN A 330 -25.25 -30.84 8.61
C ASN A 330 -25.23 -29.32 8.36
N THR A 331 -25.22 -28.53 9.43
CA THR A 331 -25.13 -27.05 9.41
C THR A 331 -23.94 -26.53 10.23
N GLU A 332 -22.93 -27.39 10.45
CA GLU A 332 -21.69 -27.03 11.11
C GLU A 332 -20.84 -26.08 10.26
N MET A 333 -20.17 -25.14 10.92
CA MET A 333 -19.21 -24.22 10.35
C MET A 333 -18.19 -23.78 11.40
N ILE A 334 -17.09 -23.15 10.96
CA ILE A 334 -16.19 -22.44 11.86
C ILE A 334 -16.77 -21.04 12.12
N GLY A 335 -17.17 -20.77 13.35
CA GLY A 335 -17.83 -19.53 13.75
C GLY A 335 -18.01 -19.40 15.26
N GLU A 336 -18.23 -18.18 15.73
CA GLU A 336 -18.53 -17.90 17.14
C GLU A 336 -20.05 -17.93 17.38
N GLU A 337 -20.53 -18.88 18.19
CA GLU A 337 -21.97 -19.11 18.43
C GLU A 337 -22.68 -17.83 18.91
N LYS A 338 -22.05 -17.05 19.80
CA LYS A 338 -22.62 -15.81 20.33
C LYS A 338 -22.80 -14.73 19.26
N GLU A 339 -21.82 -14.60 18.37
CA GLU A 339 -21.84 -13.62 17.28
C GLU A 339 -22.90 -13.99 16.25
N LEU A 340 -22.97 -15.27 15.86
CA LEU A 340 -24.02 -15.76 14.95
C LEU A 340 -25.42 -15.68 15.58
N THR A 341 -25.55 -15.92 16.88
CA THR A 341 -26.80 -15.67 17.61
C THR A 341 -27.21 -14.22 17.48
N GLN A 342 -26.28 -13.26 17.65
CA GLN A 342 -26.56 -11.84 17.49
C GLN A 342 -26.98 -11.48 16.06
N VAL A 343 -26.37 -12.10 15.03
CA VAL A 343 -26.79 -11.94 13.63
C VAL A 343 -28.26 -12.33 13.45
N PHE A 344 -28.62 -13.55 13.86
CA PHE A 344 -29.96 -14.08 13.62
C PHE A 344 -31.01 -13.44 14.51
N VAL A 345 -30.69 -13.06 15.75
CA VAL A 345 -31.57 -12.25 16.60
C VAL A 345 -31.91 -10.93 15.89
N ASN A 346 -30.91 -10.21 15.38
CA ASN A 346 -31.15 -8.94 14.68
C ASN A 346 -32.05 -9.09 13.45
N LEU A 347 -31.84 -10.14 12.65
CA LEU A 347 -32.62 -10.38 11.43
C LEU A 347 -34.05 -10.84 11.74
N VAL A 348 -34.23 -11.78 12.66
CA VAL A 348 -35.56 -12.30 13.04
C VAL A 348 -36.35 -11.24 13.82
N GLU A 349 -35.70 -10.47 14.70
CA GLU A 349 -36.37 -9.34 15.37
C GLU A 349 -36.82 -8.28 14.37
N ASN A 350 -36.01 -7.96 13.35
CA ASN A 350 -36.42 -7.04 12.29
C ASN A 350 -37.63 -7.58 11.52
N ALA A 351 -37.66 -8.88 11.21
CA ALA A 351 -38.81 -9.51 10.56
C ALA A 351 -40.10 -9.41 11.40
N ILE A 352 -40.04 -9.69 12.71
CA ILE A 352 -41.17 -9.54 13.64
C ILE A 352 -41.59 -8.07 13.76
N LYS A 353 -40.61 -7.17 13.77
CA LYS A 353 -40.81 -5.74 13.99
C LYS A 353 -41.52 -5.05 12.83
N TYR A 354 -41.07 -5.32 11.60
CA TYR A 354 -41.57 -4.65 10.39
C TYR A 354 -42.63 -5.47 9.64
N GLY A 355 -42.75 -6.77 9.92
CA GLY A 355 -43.82 -7.60 9.37
C GLY A 355 -45.21 -7.19 9.86
N HIS A 356 -46.21 -7.45 9.03
CA HIS A 356 -47.62 -7.25 9.35
C HIS A 356 -48.08 -8.22 10.44
N SER A 357 -49.00 -7.80 11.29
CA SER A 357 -49.55 -8.70 12.32
C SER A 357 -50.26 -9.90 11.68
N ASN A 358 -50.25 -11.05 12.36
CA ASN A 358 -50.84 -12.32 11.90
C ASN A 358 -50.21 -12.92 10.62
N THR A 359 -48.97 -12.56 10.28
CA THR A 359 -48.17 -13.24 9.25
C THR A 359 -47.03 -14.04 9.88
N ASP A 360 -46.54 -15.05 9.20
CA ASP A 360 -45.41 -15.83 9.71
C ASP A 360 -44.05 -15.22 9.32
N VAL A 361 -43.03 -15.51 10.11
CA VAL A 361 -41.62 -15.25 9.77
C VAL A 361 -41.01 -16.57 9.33
N GLU A 362 -40.60 -16.66 8.07
CA GLU A 362 -40.04 -17.89 7.50
C GLU A 362 -38.51 -17.85 7.56
N VAL A 363 -37.89 -18.87 8.17
CA VAL A 363 -36.43 -19.03 8.21
C VAL A 363 -36.07 -20.32 7.48
N THR A 364 -35.33 -20.21 6.38
CA THR A 364 -34.93 -21.35 5.55
C THR A 364 -33.41 -21.50 5.55
N ILE A 365 -32.92 -22.70 5.84
CA ILE A 365 -31.51 -23.06 5.79
C ILE A 365 -31.30 -24.02 4.62
N SER A 366 -30.55 -23.59 3.60
CA SER A 366 -30.34 -24.35 2.36
C SER A 366 -28.88 -24.28 1.89
N LEU A 367 -28.50 -25.10 0.90
CA LEU A 367 -27.18 -25.06 0.27
C LEU A 367 -27.25 -24.41 -1.10
N VAL A 368 -26.35 -23.46 -1.38
CA VAL A 368 -26.31 -22.73 -2.65
C VAL A 368 -25.03 -23.06 -3.42
N LYS A 369 -25.17 -23.41 -4.71
CA LYS A 369 -24.05 -23.72 -5.62
C LYS A 369 -23.38 -22.47 -6.19
N ASN A 370 -24.14 -21.39 -6.38
CA ASN A 370 -23.68 -20.13 -6.96
C ASN A 370 -23.98 -18.98 -5.98
N PRO A 371 -23.09 -18.69 -5.02
CA PRO A 371 -23.27 -17.56 -4.11
C PRO A 371 -23.16 -16.22 -4.87
N PRO A 372 -23.78 -15.14 -4.36
CA PRO A 372 -23.57 -13.80 -4.88
C PRO A 372 -22.15 -13.28 -4.61
N GLY A 373 -21.60 -12.51 -5.56
CA GLY A 373 -20.42 -11.65 -5.33
C GLY A 373 -19.09 -12.38 -5.09
N ALA A 374 -18.25 -11.79 -4.21
CA ALA A 374 -16.86 -12.19 -3.98
C ALA A 374 -16.67 -13.65 -3.50
N LEU A 375 -17.73 -14.28 -2.98
CA LEU A 375 -17.69 -15.70 -2.60
C LEU A 375 -17.60 -16.66 -3.79
N ALA A 376 -17.95 -16.23 -5.01
CA ALA A 376 -17.81 -17.04 -6.22
C ALA A 376 -16.34 -17.37 -6.57
N ARG A 377 -15.37 -16.70 -5.94
CA ARG A 377 -13.93 -17.01 -6.08
C ARG A 377 -13.52 -18.24 -5.27
N PHE A 378 -14.27 -18.61 -4.24
CA PHE A 378 -14.09 -19.86 -3.50
C PHE A 378 -14.75 -21.01 -4.28
N ARG A 379 -14.14 -21.35 -5.44
CA ARG A 379 -14.70 -22.30 -6.45
C ARG A 379 -14.95 -23.74 -5.94
N HIS A 380 -14.75 -24.04 -4.66
CA HIS A 380 -14.84 -25.38 -4.10
C HIS A 380 -15.53 -25.45 -2.73
N ASP A 381 -16.02 -24.33 -2.19
CA ASP A 381 -16.58 -24.29 -0.83
C ASP A 381 -18.11 -24.35 -0.85
N ARG A 382 -18.68 -25.27 -0.07
CA ARG A 382 -20.13 -25.39 0.14
C ARG A 382 -20.60 -24.18 0.93
N ILE A 383 -21.58 -23.45 0.40
CA ILE A 383 -22.11 -22.25 1.05
C ILE A 383 -23.52 -22.53 1.53
N MET A 384 -23.69 -22.35 2.83
CA MET A 384 -24.99 -22.39 3.49
C MET A 384 -25.65 -21.02 3.37
N ALA A 385 -26.89 -20.99 2.90
CA ALA A 385 -27.72 -19.81 2.86
C ALA A 385 -28.79 -19.91 3.94
N VAL A 386 -28.85 -18.90 4.80
CA VAL A 386 -29.91 -18.71 5.78
C VAL A 386 -30.76 -17.53 5.32
N ALA A 387 -31.95 -17.82 4.81
CA ALA A 387 -32.90 -16.81 4.36
C ALA A 387 -33.96 -16.55 5.44
N ILE A 388 -34.16 -15.29 5.80
CA ILE A 388 -35.21 -14.83 6.71
C ILE A 388 -36.18 -13.99 5.89
N ARG A 389 -37.40 -14.48 5.70
CA ARG A 389 -38.47 -13.78 5.01
C ARG A 389 -39.46 -13.18 5.99
N ASP A 390 -39.81 -11.92 5.73
CA ASP A 390 -40.91 -11.22 6.36
C ASP A 390 -42.01 -10.88 5.34
N HIS A 391 -43.24 -10.72 5.85
CA HIS A 391 -44.35 -10.15 5.11
C HIS A 391 -44.58 -8.73 5.61
N SER A 392 -43.93 -7.76 4.97
CA SER A 392 -43.99 -6.33 5.31
C SER A 392 -44.40 -5.49 4.10
N ASP A 393 -44.42 -4.17 4.26
CA ASP A 393 -44.64 -3.23 3.15
C ASP A 393 -43.52 -3.26 2.09
N GLY A 394 -42.46 -4.04 2.32
CA GLY A 394 -41.26 -4.07 1.50
C GLY A 394 -40.45 -2.77 1.56
N ILE A 395 -39.33 -2.76 0.85
CA ILE A 395 -38.35 -1.69 0.86
C ILE A 395 -38.10 -1.25 -0.58
N ALA A 396 -38.21 0.06 -0.84
CA ALA A 396 -37.93 0.62 -2.14
C ALA A 396 -36.45 0.39 -2.54
N ARG A 397 -36.22 0.11 -3.84
CA ARG A 397 -34.89 -0.27 -4.36
C ARG A 397 -33.79 0.75 -4.08
N GLU A 398 -34.12 2.04 -4.02
CA GLU A 398 -33.19 3.13 -3.71
C GLU A 398 -32.59 3.05 -2.30
N HIS A 399 -33.28 2.40 -1.36
CA HIS A 399 -32.82 2.26 0.02
C HIS A 399 -31.94 1.03 0.24
N LEU A 400 -32.08 -0.02 -0.58
CA LEU A 400 -31.41 -1.31 -0.38
C LEU A 400 -29.88 -1.21 -0.21
N PRO A 401 -29.14 -0.41 -1.00
CA PRO A 401 -27.68 -0.30 -0.83
C PRO A 401 -27.27 0.31 0.52
N ARG A 402 -28.17 1.13 1.10
CA ARG A 402 -27.92 1.95 2.28
C ARG A 402 -28.38 1.30 3.58
N LEU A 403 -29.17 0.22 3.53
CA LEU A 403 -29.71 -0.47 4.73
C LEU A 403 -28.65 -0.99 5.69
N THR A 404 -27.41 -1.16 5.23
CA THR A 404 -26.27 -1.60 6.05
C THR A 404 -25.37 -0.45 6.51
N GLU A 405 -25.70 0.80 6.15
CA GLU A 405 -25.09 2.00 6.72
C GLU A 405 -25.52 2.13 8.19
N ARG A 406 -24.64 2.69 9.02
CA ARG A 406 -24.92 2.93 10.45
C ARG A 406 -26.01 3.98 10.57
N PHE A 407 -26.93 3.77 11.51
CA PHE A 407 -28.03 4.70 11.82
C PHE A 407 -28.99 4.99 10.65
N TYR A 408 -28.82 4.34 9.50
CA TYR A 408 -29.67 4.54 8.33
C TYR A 408 -31.04 3.89 8.52
N ARG A 409 -32.08 4.62 8.12
CA ARG A 409 -33.48 4.23 8.29
C ARG A 409 -34.29 4.77 7.11
N VAL A 410 -35.15 3.93 6.56
CA VAL A 410 -36.06 4.28 5.45
C VAL A 410 -37.07 5.35 5.88
N ASP A 411 -37.68 5.17 7.05
CA ASP A 411 -38.61 6.13 7.65
C ASP A 411 -38.24 6.33 9.12
N THR A 412 -37.73 7.52 9.43
CA THR A 412 -37.28 7.88 10.78
C THR A 412 -38.44 7.99 11.77
N ALA A 413 -39.62 8.46 11.35
CA ALA A 413 -40.78 8.63 12.22
C ALA A 413 -41.39 7.26 12.60
N ARG A 414 -41.66 6.41 11.60
CA ARG A 414 -42.17 5.06 11.82
C ARG A 414 -41.18 4.22 12.61
N SER A 415 -39.91 4.22 12.21
CA SER A 415 -38.93 3.37 12.87
C SER A 415 -38.68 3.81 14.32
N ARG A 416 -38.77 5.10 14.66
CA ARG A 416 -38.66 5.60 16.05
C ARG A 416 -39.81 5.12 16.91
N ALA A 417 -41.04 5.11 16.37
CA ALA A 417 -42.21 4.57 17.07
C ALA A 417 -42.07 3.07 17.38
N VAL A 418 -41.41 2.31 16.48
CA VAL A 418 -41.15 0.87 16.69
C VAL A 418 -39.80 0.61 17.39
N GLY A 419 -39.04 1.64 17.78
CA GLY A 419 -37.82 1.54 18.59
C GLY A 419 -36.56 1.03 17.85
N GLY A 420 -36.37 1.31 16.56
CA GLY A 420 -35.15 0.91 15.84
C GLY A 420 -33.92 1.73 16.26
N THR A 421 -32.76 1.10 16.43
CA THR A 421 -31.47 1.81 16.62
C THR A 421 -30.83 2.19 15.28
N GLY A 422 -31.14 1.48 14.20
CA GLY A 422 -30.49 1.66 12.90
C GLY A 422 -29.07 1.06 12.85
N LEU A 423 -28.62 0.40 13.92
CA LEU A 423 -27.31 -0.24 14.00
C LEU A 423 -27.36 -1.75 13.73
N GLY A 424 -28.51 -2.40 13.94
CA GLY A 424 -28.64 -3.85 13.85
C GLY A 424 -28.14 -4.45 12.52
N LEU A 425 -28.51 -3.88 11.36
CA LEU A 425 -28.05 -4.38 10.06
C LEU A 425 -26.56 -4.08 9.77
N ALA A 426 -26.01 -3.00 10.34
CA ALA A 426 -24.58 -2.72 10.26
C ALA A 426 -23.79 -3.75 11.09
N ILE A 427 -24.26 -4.09 12.29
CA ILE A 427 -23.69 -5.15 13.14
C ILE A 427 -23.74 -6.49 12.39
N VAL A 428 -24.88 -6.85 11.80
CA VAL A 428 -25.04 -8.07 11.00
C VAL A 428 -24.00 -8.11 9.88
N LYS A 429 -23.85 -7.02 9.11
CA LYS A 429 -22.87 -6.96 8.02
C LYS A 429 -21.45 -7.25 8.49
N HIS A 430 -20.99 -6.59 9.55
CA HIS A 430 -19.62 -6.79 10.06
C HIS A 430 -19.41 -8.20 10.64
N LEU A 431 -20.38 -8.73 11.38
CA LEU A 431 -20.30 -10.10 11.92
C LEU A 431 -20.27 -11.15 10.80
N VAL A 432 -21.10 -10.99 9.78
CA VAL A 432 -21.11 -11.89 8.61
C VAL A 432 -19.79 -11.81 7.84
N GLN A 433 -19.24 -10.61 7.64
CA GLN A 433 -17.94 -10.42 6.99
C GLN A 433 -16.79 -11.05 7.78
N ARG A 434 -16.77 -10.90 9.11
CA ARG A 434 -15.82 -11.57 10.02
C ARG A 434 -15.88 -13.09 9.91
N HIS A 435 -17.06 -13.65 9.66
CA HIS A 435 -17.28 -15.07 9.39
C HIS A 435 -17.04 -15.48 7.92
N ARG A 436 -16.40 -14.61 7.12
CA ARG A 436 -16.15 -14.80 5.68
C ARG A 436 -17.41 -15.04 4.85
N GLY A 437 -18.54 -14.58 5.37
CA GLY A 437 -19.83 -14.64 4.71
C GLY A 437 -20.16 -13.37 3.93
N THR A 438 -21.33 -13.38 3.30
CA THR A 438 -21.94 -12.17 2.73
C THR A 438 -23.43 -12.14 3.04
N MET A 439 -24.04 -10.96 2.96
CA MET A 439 -25.48 -10.78 3.15
C MET A 439 -26.07 -10.14 1.90
N GLN A 440 -27.20 -10.66 1.44
CA GLN A 440 -28.01 -10.10 0.38
C GLN A 440 -29.39 -9.74 0.91
N ILE A 441 -29.94 -8.63 0.42
CA ILE A 441 -31.28 -8.16 0.76
C ILE A 441 -32.07 -8.09 -0.54
N GLU A 442 -33.17 -8.83 -0.59
CA GLU A 442 -34.14 -8.79 -1.68
C GLU A 442 -35.47 -8.28 -1.11
N SER A 443 -36.06 -7.27 -1.74
CA SER A 443 -37.31 -6.69 -1.28
C SER A 443 -38.09 -6.11 -2.43
N GLU A 444 -39.41 -6.27 -2.36
CA GLU A 444 -40.37 -5.68 -3.29
C GLU A 444 -41.46 -4.97 -2.50
N GLN A 445 -41.75 -3.73 -2.91
CA GLN A 445 -42.72 -2.88 -2.22
C GLN A 445 -44.12 -3.51 -2.31
N GLY A 446 -44.77 -3.67 -1.16
CA GLY A 446 -46.07 -4.32 -1.00
C GLY A 446 -46.04 -5.85 -0.89
N VAL A 447 -44.88 -6.49 -1.01
CA VAL A 447 -44.74 -7.95 -0.92
C VAL A 447 -44.05 -8.38 0.37
N GLY A 448 -42.91 -7.75 0.69
CA GLY A 448 -42.10 -8.09 1.86
C GLY A 448 -40.61 -8.07 1.54
N SER A 449 -39.81 -8.55 2.49
CA SER A 449 -38.35 -8.59 2.35
C SER A 449 -37.78 -9.96 2.71
N VAL A 450 -36.66 -10.31 2.07
CA VAL A 450 -35.87 -11.50 2.34
C VAL A 450 -34.43 -11.09 2.60
N PHE A 451 -33.96 -11.36 3.81
CA PHE A 451 -32.58 -11.18 4.22
C PHE A 451 -31.87 -12.52 4.17
N THR A 452 -30.89 -12.66 3.27
CA THR A 452 -30.16 -13.91 3.09
C THR A 452 -28.71 -13.75 3.53
N VAL A 453 -28.30 -14.55 4.51
CA VAL A 453 -26.92 -14.64 5.00
C VAL A 453 -26.26 -15.89 4.43
N TYR A 454 -25.14 -15.70 3.73
CA TYR A 454 -24.34 -16.77 3.14
C TYR A 454 -23.11 -17.02 3.99
N LEU A 455 -22.92 -18.26 4.45
CA LEU A 455 -21.81 -18.66 5.34
C LEU A 455 -21.08 -19.89 4.78
N PRO A 456 -19.76 -20.01 5.00
CA PRO A 456 -19.02 -21.22 4.64
C PRO A 456 -19.48 -22.40 5.49
N ALA A 457 -19.87 -23.51 4.86
CA ALA A 457 -20.24 -24.74 5.57
C ALA A 457 -19.02 -25.67 5.75
N LYS A 458 -18.96 -26.38 6.87
CA LYS A 458 -17.93 -27.39 7.13
C LYS A 458 -18.17 -28.63 6.27
N THR A 459 -17.10 -29.18 5.71
CA THR A 459 -17.16 -30.35 4.83
C THR A 459 -17.44 -31.62 5.64
N GLY A 460 -18.71 -32.01 5.77
CA GLY A 460 -19.13 -33.30 6.33
C GLY A 460 -20.51 -33.75 5.80
N ASP A 461 -20.57 -34.96 5.21
CA ASP A 461 -21.72 -35.82 4.87
C ASP A 461 -22.94 -35.33 4.06
N ASN A 462 -23.09 -34.03 3.75
CA ASN A 462 -24.24 -33.55 2.93
C ASN A 462 -24.24 -34.00 1.44
N VAL A 463 -23.43 -34.99 1.06
CA VAL A 463 -23.22 -35.47 -0.33
C VAL A 463 -24.44 -36.20 -0.91
N ARG A 464 -25.30 -36.80 -0.07
CA ARG A 464 -26.34 -37.72 -0.57
C ARG A 464 -27.54 -37.06 -1.25
N LYS A 465 -27.93 -35.82 -0.91
CA LYS A 465 -29.11 -35.17 -1.51
C LYS A 465 -28.82 -34.36 -2.79
N LEU A 466 -27.57 -33.98 -3.05
CA LEU A 466 -27.23 -33.12 -4.19
C LEU A 466 -27.19 -33.84 -5.55
N HIS A 467 -27.12 -35.18 -5.54
CA HIS A 467 -27.14 -36.01 -6.74
C HIS A 467 -28.52 -36.61 -7.05
N SER A 468 -29.53 -36.31 -6.23
CA SER A 468 -30.89 -36.87 -6.35
C SER A 468 -31.98 -35.83 -6.67
N ALA A 469 -31.62 -34.58 -7.00
CA ALA A 469 -32.55 -33.50 -7.33
C ALA A 469 -32.25 -32.90 -8.70
#